data_AF-A0A1V2ZBZ6-F1
#
_entry.id   AF-A0A1V2ZBZ6-F1
#
_cell.length_a   1.000
_cell.length_b   1.000
_cell.length_c   1.000
_cell.angle_alpha   90.00
_cell.angle_beta   90.00
_cell.angle_gamma   90.00
#
_symmetry.space_group_name_H-M   'P 1'
#
loop_
_entity.id
_entity.type
_entity.pdbx_description
1 polymer ?
#
loop_
_entity_poly.entity_id
_entity_poly.type
_entity_poly.pdbx_seq_one_letter_code
_entity_poly.pdbx_strand_id
1 'polypeptide(L)'
;MTTTTLAHAWIPDTASLGARLALVRWRMGWNVKEAERECGISQNLWSGWEAGSQPRNYNAQINRIVLRTQVDKYWLMTGEGSPVPPNTDPSD
;
A
#
# COMPACT_ATOMS: atom_id res chain seq x y z
N MET A 1 34.67 -26.16 13.86
CA MET A 1 33.24 -25.82 13.66
C MET A 1 33.17 -24.31 13.52
N THR A 2 32.94 -23.79 12.32
CA THR A 2 32.85 -22.34 12.06
C THR A 2 31.40 -21.91 12.15
N THR A 3 31.09 -21.09 13.15
CA THR A 3 29.79 -20.43 13.31
C THR A 3 29.67 -19.32 12.26
N THR A 4 28.89 -19.58 11.21
CA THR A 4 28.49 -18.54 10.26
C THR A 4 27.52 -17.60 10.95
N THR A 5 27.98 -16.40 11.33
CA THR A 5 27.11 -15.31 11.74
C THR A 5 26.17 -14.99 10.58
N LEU A 6 24.88 -15.33 10.71
CA LEU A 6 23.85 -14.88 9.79
C LEU A 6 23.84 -13.35 9.85
N ALA A 7 24.37 -12.70 8.82
CA ALA A 7 24.16 -11.28 8.59
C ALA A 7 22.66 -10.97 8.76
N HIS A 8 22.31 -9.87 9.44
CA HIS A 8 20.94 -9.48 9.75
C HIS A 8 19.99 -9.85 8.61
N ALA A 9 19.07 -10.78 8.88
CA ALA A 9 18.06 -11.18 7.90
C ALA A 9 17.26 -9.93 7.50
N TRP A 10 17.08 -9.73 6.19
CA TRP A 10 16.26 -8.64 5.68
C TRP A 10 14.79 -8.87 6.07
N ILE A 11 14.16 -7.84 6.64
CA ILE A 11 12.74 -7.85 6.98
C ILE A 11 12.04 -6.91 5.98
N PRO A 12 11.04 -7.38 5.21
CA PRO A 12 10.24 -6.50 4.38
C PRO A 12 9.43 -5.54 5.27
N ASP A 13 9.53 -4.25 5.00
CA ASP A 13 8.72 -3.23 5.66
C ASP A 13 7.63 -2.69 4.72
N THR A 14 6.67 -2.01 5.33
CA THR A 14 5.63 -1.26 4.65
C THR A 14 5.80 0.23 4.87
N ALA A 15 7.04 0.72 5.08
CA ALA A 15 7.30 2.11 5.42
C ALA A 15 7.06 3.05 4.22
N SER A 16 7.34 2.58 3.00
CA SER A 16 7.08 3.34 1.78
C SER A 16 5.66 3.14 1.25
N LEU A 17 5.11 4.19 0.64
CA LEU A 17 3.84 4.10 -0.10
C LEU A 17 3.92 3.02 -1.19
N GLY A 18 5.06 2.94 -1.88
CA GLY A 18 5.28 1.97 -2.95
C GLY A 18 5.14 0.53 -2.47
N ALA A 19 5.73 0.19 -1.31
CA ALA A 19 5.59 -1.14 -0.71
C ALA A 19 4.12 -1.48 -0.40
N ARG A 20 3.36 -0.52 0.15
CA ARG A 20 1.94 -0.69 0.44
C ARG A 20 1.10 -0.87 -0.82
N LEU A 21 1.38 -0.10 -1.88
CA LEU A 21 0.72 -0.24 -3.17
C LEU A 21 0.99 -1.60 -3.81
N ALA A 22 2.23 -2.09 -3.74
CA ALA A 22 2.58 -3.41 -4.23
C ALA A 22 1.81 -4.52 -3.48
N LEU A 23 1.64 -4.39 -2.16
CA LEU A 23 0.82 -5.32 -1.38
C LEU A 23 -0.67 -5.27 -1.77
N VAL A 24 -1.24 -4.09 -1.94
CA VAL A 24 -2.63 -3.92 -2.42
C VAL A 24 -2.80 -4.58 -3.78
N ARG A 25 -1.86 -4.34 -4.70
CA ARG A 25 -1.88 -4.91 -6.04
C ARG A 25 -1.77 -6.43 -6.02
N TRP A 26 -0.86 -6.98 -5.20
CA TRP A 26 -0.72 -8.41 -4.99
C TRP A 26 -2.00 -9.04 -4.42
N ARG A 27 -2.62 -8.41 -3.41
CA ARG A 27 -3.88 -8.87 -2.79
C ARG A 27 -5.04 -8.90 -3.77
N MET A 28 -5.04 -8.01 -4.77
CA MET A 28 -6.04 -7.95 -5.82
C MET A 28 -5.75 -8.86 -7.01
N GLY A 29 -4.55 -9.45 -7.10
CA GLY A 29 -4.12 -10.23 -8.25
C GLY A 29 -3.88 -9.38 -9.50
N TRP A 30 -3.60 -8.09 -9.34
CA TRP A 30 -3.42 -7.15 -10.45
C TRP A 30 -1.96 -7.06 -10.89
N ASN A 31 -1.73 -6.89 -12.19
CA ASN A 31 -0.54 -6.25 -12.73
C ASN A 31 -0.74 -4.72 -12.80
N VAL A 32 0.30 -3.97 -13.18
CA VAL A 32 0.24 -2.50 -13.22
C VAL A 32 -0.77 -1.98 -14.28
N LYS A 33 -1.00 -2.73 -15.37
CA LYS A 33 -2.03 -2.38 -16.37
C LYS A 33 -3.45 -2.55 -15.81
N GLU A 34 -3.66 -3.60 -15.01
CA GLU A 34 -4.94 -3.83 -14.35
C GLU A 34 -5.18 -2.79 -13.26
N ALA A 35 -4.15 -2.43 -12.49
CA ALA A 35 -4.24 -1.32 -11.55
C ALA A 35 -4.64 0.01 -12.23
N GLU A 36 -4.12 0.26 -13.44
CA GLU A 36 -4.55 1.41 -14.25
C GLU A 36 -6.01 1.31 -14.66
N ARG A 37 -6.43 0.17 -15.21
CA ARG A 37 -7.83 -0.07 -15.62
C ARG A 37 -8.80 0.08 -14.45
N GLU A 38 -8.41 -0.37 -13.26
CA GLU A 38 -9.28 -0.47 -12.10
C GLU A 38 -9.32 0.83 -11.28
N CYS A 39 -8.19 1.53 -11.15
CA CYS A 39 -8.09 2.76 -10.35
C CYS A 39 -8.11 4.05 -11.18
N GLY A 40 -7.97 3.97 -12.51
CA GLY A 40 -7.85 5.13 -13.39
C GLY A 40 -6.56 5.91 -13.18
N ILE A 41 -5.47 5.22 -12.85
CA ILE A 41 -4.14 5.78 -12.57
C ILE A 41 -3.16 5.19 -13.57
N SER A 42 -2.51 6.02 -14.38
CA SER A 42 -1.64 5.50 -15.45
C SER A 42 -0.53 4.60 -14.90
N GLN A 43 -0.16 3.57 -15.67
CA GLN A 43 0.96 2.66 -15.35
C GLN A 43 2.23 3.41 -14.95
N ASN A 44 2.57 4.50 -15.64
CA ASN A 44 3.78 5.26 -15.37
C ASN A 44 3.75 5.91 -13.97
N LEU A 45 2.61 6.46 -13.56
CA LEU A 45 2.45 7.03 -12.23
C LEU A 45 2.51 5.94 -11.16
N TRP A 46 1.80 4.82 -11.38
CA TRP A 46 1.79 3.70 -10.45
C TRP A 46 3.20 3.13 -10.23
N SER A 47 3.90 2.80 -11.31
CA SER A 47 5.28 2.30 -11.25
C SER A 47 6.23 3.32 -10.62
N GLY A 48 6.05 4.62 -10.89
CA GLY A 48 6.82 5.68 -10.24
C GLY A 48 6.62 5.70 -8.73
N TRP A 49 5.41 5.46 -8.24
CA TRP A 49 5.13 5.39 -6.79
C TRP A 49 5.65 4.10 -6.15
N GLU A 50 5.53 2.96 -6.83
CA GLU A 50 6.17 1.71 -6.40
C GLU A 50 7.70 1.85 -6.30
N ALA A 51 8.31 2.68 -7.16
CA ALA A 51 9.74 3.01 -7.13
C ALA A 51 10.13 4.12 -6.13
N GLY A 52 9.19 4.71 -5.38
CA GLY A 52 9.45 5.69 -4.32
C GLY A 52 9.11 7.15 -4.63
N SER A 53 8.52 7.44 -5.80
CA SER A 53 7.99 8.77 -6.09
C SER A 53 6.70 9.05 -5.30
N GLN A 54 6.42 10.34 -5.05
CA GLN A 54 5.21 10.77 -4.36
C GLN A 54 4.12 11.21 -5.36
N PRO A 55 2.84 10.88 -5.14
CA PRO A 55 1.75 11.43 -5.92
C PRO A 55 1.60 12.95 -5.69
N ARG A 56 1.53 13.74 -6.78
CA ARG A 56 1.29 15.20 -6.68
C ARG A 56 -0.03 15.54 -5.98
N ASN A 57 -1.09 14.80 -6.30
CA ASN A 57 -2.42 14.95 -5.69
C ASN A 57 -2.68 13.80 -4.70
N TYR A 58 -1.81 13.69 -3.69
CA TYR A 58 -1.74 12.56 -2.76
C TYR A 58 -3.12 12.05 -2.31
N ASN A 59 -3.88 12.87 -1.60
CA ASN A 59 -5.20 12.48 -1.07
C ASN A 59 -6.19 12.04 -2.14
N ALA A 60 -6.24 12.72 -3.30
CA ALA A 60 -7.14 12.37 -4.38
C ALA A 60 -6.80 11.00 -4.98
N GLN A 61 -5.51 10.69 -5.15
CA GLN A 61 -5.07 9.40 -5.68
C GLN A 61 -5.30 8.26 -4.68
N ILE A 62 -4.99 8.49 -3.41
CA ILE A 62 -5.28 7.53 -2.34
C ILE A 62 -6.78 7.21 -2.29
N ASN A 63 -7.64 8.23 -2.34
CA ASN A 63 -9.09 8.02 -2.32
C ASN A 63 -9.58 7.17 -3.50
N ARG A 64 -9.00 7.32 -4.70
CA ARG A 64 -9.35 6.48 -5.87
C ARG A 64 -9.02 5.00 -5.62
N ILE A 65 -7.85 4.74 -5.06
CA ILE A 65 -7.39 3.39 -4.75
C ILE A 65 -8.26 2.79 -3.65
N VAL A 66 -8.51 3.53 -2.57
CA VAL A 66 -9.38 3.10 -1.46
C VAL A 66 -10.79 2.79 -1.96
N LEU A 67 -11.38 3.65 -2.80
CA LEU A 67 -12.71 3.42 -3.35
C LEU A 67 -12.79 2.10 -4.12
N ARG A 68 -11.77 1.79 -4.94
CA ARG A 68 -11.76 0.56 -5.73
C ARG A 68 -11.42 -0.67 -4.90
N THR A 69 -10.50 -0.53 -3.95
CA THR A 69 -9.89 -1.67 -3.25
C THR A 69 -10.46 -1.97 -1.88
N GLN A 70 -11.19 -1.01 -1.30
CA GLN A 70 -11.67 -1.05 0.09
C GLN A 70 -10.53 -1.26 1.11
N VAL A 71 -9.29 -0.96 0.73
CA VAL A 71 -8.16 -0.96 1.67
C VAL A 71 -8.35 0.16 2.68
N ASP A 72 -7.94 -0.08 3.93
CA ASP A 72 -7.96 0.95 4.96
C ASP A 72 -7.10 2.15 4.52
N LYS A 73 -7.73 3.33 4.52
CA LYS A 73 -7.10 4.55 4.04
C LYS A 73 -5.92 4.94 4.93
N TYR A 74 -6.08 4.82 6.24
CA TYR A 74 -5.05 5.20 7.19
C TYR A 74 -3.80 4.35 6.98
N TRP A 75 -3.98 3.02 6.94
CA TRP A 75 -2.92 2.07 6.63
C TRP A 75 -2.26 2.34 5.29
N LEU A 76 -3.01 2.62 4.23
CA LEU A 76 -2.40 2.92 2.93
C LEU A 76 -1.52 4.19 2.97
N MET A 77 -1.89 5.17 3.80
CA MET A 77 -1.15 6.43 3.94
C MET A 77 0.08 6.30 4.85
N THR A 78 -0.04 5.61 5.99
CA THR A 78 0.97 5.60 7.06
C THR A 78 1.73 4.28 7.14
N GLY A 79 1.13 3.17 6.72
CA GLY A 79 1.61 1.81 6.99
C GLY A 79 1.28 1.30 8.38
N GLU A 80 0.63 2.12 9.20
CA GLU A 80 0.16 1.76 10.53
C GLU A 80 -1.29 1.28 10.45
N GLY A 81 -1.65 0.26 11.22
CA GLY A 81 -3.06 -0.15 11.31
C GLY A 81 -3.91 1.02 11.83
N SER A 82 -5.15 1.13 11.34
CA SER A 82 -6.08 2.15 11.85
C SER A 82 -6.14 2.08 13.38
N PRO A 83 -5.97 3.21 14.10
CA PRO A 83 -6.03 3.23 15.56
C PRO A 83 -7.45 2.94 16.09
N VAL A 84 -8.45 2.94 15.21
CA VAL A 84 -9.84 2.63 15.57
C VAL A 84 -10.04 1.10 15.47
N PRO A 85 -10.31 0.40 16.58
CA PRO A 85 -10.66 -1.01 16.51
C PRO A 85 -11.94 -1.19 15.68
N PRO A 86 -12.08 -2.31 14.94
CA PRO A 86 -13.19 -2.53 14.00
C PRO A 86 -14.60 -2.61 14.64
N ASN A 87 -14.74 -2.45 15.97
CA ASN A 87 -16.01 -2.43 16.69
C ASN A 87 -16.03 -1.29 17.71
N THR A 88 -16.43 -0.10 17.27
CA THR A 88 -17.14 0.84 18.14
C THR A 88 -18.51 1.04 17.50
N ASP A 89 -19.41 0.11 17.81
CA ASP A 89 -20.83 0.23 17.47
C ASP A 89 -21.39 1.49 18.16
N PRO A 90 -22.03 2.44 17.46
CA PRO A 90 -22.77 3.51 18.12
C PRO A 90 -24.07 2.91 18.66
N SER A 91 -23.98 2.21 19.79
CA SER A 91 -25.12 1.90 20.63
C SER A 91 -25.16 2.89 21.80
N ASP A 92 -25.77 4.06 21.55
CA ASP A 92 -26.60 4.80 22.51
C ASP A 92 -27.52 5.76 21.74
#